data_AF-A0AA88XYC6-F1
#
_entry.id   AF-A0AA88XYC6-F1
#
_cell.length_a   1.000
_cell.length_b   1.000
_cell.length_c   1.000
_cell.angle_alpha   90.00
_cell.angle_beta   90.00
_cell.angle_gamma   90.00
#
_symmetry.space_group_name_H-M   'P 1'
#
loop_
_entity.id
_entity.type
_entity.pdbx_description
1 polymer ?
#
loop_
_entity_poly.entity_id
_entity_poly.type
_entity_poly.pdbx_seq_one_letter_code
_entity_poly.pdbx_strand_id
1 'polypeptide(L)'
;MADVASVFPKMQDRRLSLIGKQLNRVRKTTSITNDKLKDRCSRYGKAMDRDKKSYQYKIWQKRQPLQRNFVHARGTMKCLKKHRDMTLVEDDPAKPYGMYGGMSLKDLHTEIECVIRDSHPRVRRIRRADKLLTDGRHDGRILGNREAREQLEIILNRPVFPKKRERGLYPPFRPCSVDSNELTSASGLRLPPIQVSRENTRDRLLGRPMSKRMYGGRASTFAFEPNTVR
;
A
#
# COMPACT_ATOMS: atom_id res chain seq x y z
N MET A 1 26.39 -59.14 -35.71
CA MET A 1 26.18 -57.89 -34.93
C MET A 1 25.26 -58.21 -33.78
N ALA A 2 25.72 -58.06 -32.53
CA ALA A 2 24.91 -58.36 -31.36
C ALA A 2 23.78 -57.33 -31.26
N ASP A 3 22.56 -57.83 -31.07
CA ASP A 3 21.35 -57.03 -31.08
C ASP A 3 21.33 -56.13 -29.83
N VAL A 4 21.69 -54.86 -30.02
CA VAL A 4 21.91 -53.86 -28.96
C VAL A 4 20.65 -53.69 -28.08
N ALA A 5 19.47 -54.04 -28.60
CA ALA A 5 18.21 -54.06 -27.87
C ALA A 5 18.12 -55.11 -26.74
N SER A 6 18.98 -56.14 -26.74
CA SER A 6 18.97 -57.22 -25.74
C SER A 6 19.72 -56.88 -24.44
N VAL A 7 20.60 -55.87 -24.48
CA VAL A 7 21.45 -55.45 -23.35
C VAL A 7 20.74 -54.39 -22.49
N PHE A 8 19.74 -53.69 -23.04
CA PHE A 8 18.99 -52.69 -22.29
C PHE A 8 17.89 -53.33 -21.44
N PRO A 9 17.72 -52.92 -20.17
CA PRO A 9 16.63 -53.40 -19.32
C PRO A 9 15.28 -53.18 -20.00
N LYS A 10 14.50 -54.24 -20.17
CA LYS A 10 13.19 -54.15 -20.80
C LYS A 10 12.24 -53.46 -19.83
N MET A 11 11.35 -52.59 -20.34
CA MET A 11 10.39 -51.83 -19.53
C MET A 11 9.46 -52.71 -18.65
N GLN A 12 9.35 -54.00 -18.94
CA GLN A 12 8.62 -54.97 -18.11
C GLN A 12 9.40 -55.51 -16.89
N ASP A 13 10.66 -55.11 -16.69
CA ASP A 13 11.47 -55.60 -15.57
C ASP A 13 10.87 -55.22 -14.21
N ARG A 14 10.67 -56.23 -13.36
CA ARG A 14 10.10 -56.09 -12.01
C ARG A 14 10.88 -55.10 -11.14
N ARG A 15 12.21 -55.02 -11.32
CA ARG A 15 13.08 -54.06 -10.62
C ARG A 15 12.76 -52.61 -11.02
N LEU A 16 12.57 -52.34 -12.31
CA LEU A 16 12.17 -51.01 -12.80
C LEU A 16 10.78 -50.60 -12.30
N SER A 17 9.83 -51.54 -12.26
CA SER A 17 8.50 -51.31 -11.68
C SER A 17 8.57 -50.92 -10.20
N LEU A 18 9.40 -51.60 -9.40
CA LEU A 18 9.58 -51.29 -7.98
C LEU A 18 10.23 -49.92 -7.78
N ILE A 19 11.24 -49.57 -8.58
CA ILE A 19 11.87 -48.25 -8.56
C ILE A 19 10.83 -47.18 -8.91
N GLY A 20 10.02 -47.39 -9.95
CA GLY A 20 8.94 -46.46 -10.32
C GLY A 20 7.91 -46.27 -9.21
N LYS A 21 7.49 -47.35 -8.53
CA LYS A 21 6.59 -47.28 -7.36
C LYS A 21 7.21 -46.50 -6.21
N GLN A 22 8.50 -46.71 -5.93
CA GLN A 22 9.21 -46.00 -4.87
C GLN A 22 9.38 -44.52 -5.19
N LEU A 23 9.73 -44.19 -6.44
CA LEU A 23 9.87 -42.82 -6.91
C LEU A 23 8.53 -42.07 -6.85
N ASN A 24 7.43 -42.73 -7.22
CA ASN A 24 6.07 -42.17 -7.07
C ASN A 24 5.68 -41.96 -5.61
N ARG A 25 6.03 -42.88 -4.70
CA ARG A 25 5.82 -42.68 -3.25
C ARG A 25 6.60 -41.48 -2.75
N VAL A 26 7.87 -41.36 -3.10
CA VAL A 26 8.73 -40.24 -2.69
C VAL A 26 8.15 -38.93 -3.20
N ARG A 27 7.78 -38.83 -4.49
CA ARG A 27 7.15 -37.63 -5.07
C ARG A 27 5.86 -37.22 -4.35
N LYS A 28 4.99 -38.19 -4.02
CA LYS A 28 3.77 -37.93 -3.25
C LYS A 28 4.09 -37.42 -1.85
N THR A 29 5.04 -38.06 -1.16
CA THR A 29 5.43 -37.64 0.19
C THR A 29 6.03 -36.23 0.19
N THR A 30 6.89 -35.90 -0.77
CA THR A 30 7.51 -34.57 -0.87
C THR A 30 6.48 -33.49 -1.21
N SER A 31 5.52 -33.77 -2.09
CA SER A 31 4.40 -32.84 -2.36
C SER A 31 3.60 -32.57 -1.09
N ILE A 32 3.18 -33.62 -0.39
CA ILE A 32 2.39 -33.49 0.85
C ILE A 32 3.17 -32.71 1.93
N THR A 33 4.47 -32.96 2.08
CA THR A 33 5.28 -32.21 3.05
C THR A 33 5.43 -30.75 2.65
N ASN A 34 5.61 -30.47 1.36
CA ASN A 34 5.69 -29.10 0.86
C ASN A 34 4.39 -28.34 1.08
N ASP A 35 3.24 -28.97 0.82
CA ASP A 35 1.93 -28.34 1.04
C ASP A 35 1.69 -28.07 2.54
N LYS A 36 2.04 -29.03 3.41
CA LYS A 36 1.99 -28.83 4.86
C LYS A 36 2.92 -27.69 5.33
N LEU A 37 4.09 -27.53 4.72
CA LEU A 37 5.00 -26.43 5.04
C LEU A 37 4.45 -25.10 4.56
N LYS A 38 3.91 -25.03 3.34
CA LYS A 38 3.23 -23.83 2.82
C LYS A 38 2.09 -23.40 3.73
N ASP A 39 1.28 -24.33 4.19
CA ASP A 39 0.18 -24.06 5.12
C ASP A 39 0.67 -23.51 6.45
N ARG A 40 1.75 -24.08 7.02
CA ARG A 40 2.35 -23.57 8.25
C ARG A 40 2.88 -22.15 8.06
N CYS A 41 3.66 -21.91 7.00
CA CYS A 41 4.17 -20.59 6.68
C CYS A 41 3.05 -19.57 6.49
N SER A 42 1.97 -19.94 5.80
CA SER A 42 0.78 -19.09 5.64
C SER A 42 0.12 -18.76 6.98
N ARG A 43 -0.01 -19.73 7.89
CA ARG A 43 -0.56 -19.49 9.24
C ARG A 43 0.32 -18.55 10.05
N TYR A 44 1.64 -18.75 10.04
CA TYR A 44 2.57 -17.85 10.74
C TYR A 44 2.56 -16.45 10.14
N GLY A 45 2.52 -16.31 8.82
CA GLY A 45 2.36 -15.02 8.15
C GLY A 45 1.10 -14.28 8.60
N LYS A 46 -0.05 -14.96 8.62
CA LYS A 46 -1.32 -14.39 9.11
C LYS A 46 -1.25 -13.97 10.58
N ALA A 47 -0.56 -14.74 11.42
CA ALA A 47 -0.37 -14.39 12.84
C ALA A 47 0.51 -13.14 12.99
N MET A 48 1.66 -13.09 12.29
CA MET A 48 2.54 -11.93 12.29
C MET A 48 1.83 -10.66 11.77
N ASP A 49 1.01 -10.79 10.73
CA ASP A 49 0.22 -9.67 10.20
C ASP A 49 -0.80 -9.16 11.21
N ARG A 50 -1.45 -10.08 11.95
CA ARG A 50 -2.38 -9.71 13.03
C ARG A 50 -1.64 -8.95 14.13
N ASP A 51 -0.49 -9.45 14.56
CA ASP A 51 0.30 -8.82 15.61
C ASP A 51 0.83 -7.45 15.17
N LYS A 52 1.33 -7.34 13.94
CA LYS A 52 1.76 -6.08 13.33
C LYS A 52 0.61 -5.06 13.31
N LYS A 53 -0.59 -5.46 12.88
CA LYS A 53 -1.77 -4.59 12.89
C LYS A 53 -2.13 -4.14 14.30
N SER A 54 -2.11 -5.05 15.28
CA SER A 54 -2.40 -4.72 16.68
C SER A 54 -1.38 -3.73 17.26
N TYR A 55 -0.11 -3.91 16.94
CA TYR A 55 0.98 -3.05 17.38
C TYR A 55 0.88 -1.65 16.76
N GLN A 56 0.64 -1.58 15.45
CA GLN A 56 0.42 -0.32 14.74
C GLN A 56 -0.79 0.43 15.31
N TYR A 57 -1.88 -0.27 15.64
CA TYR A 57 -3.04 0.32 16.29
C TYR A 57 -2.70 0.90 17.66
N LYS A 58 -1.96 0.16 18.51
CA LYS A 58 -1.49 0.64 19.82
C LYS A 58 -0.60 1.87 19.70
N ILE A 59 0.35 1.89 18.75
CA ILE A 59 1.18 3.07 18.49
C ILE A 59 0.30 4.24 18.05
N TRP A 60 -0.62 4.00 17.12
CA TRP A 60 -1.52 5.02 16.61
C TRP A 60 -2.34 5.64 17.75
N GLN A 61 -2.92 4.83 18.64
CA GLN A 61 -3.63 5.30 19.83
C GLN A 61 -2.75 6.19 20.72
N LYS A 62 -1.51 5.77 21.01
CA LYS A 62 -0.55 6.57 21.80
C LYS A 62 -0.19 7.89 21.11
N ARG A 63 -0.13 7.91 19.78
CA ARG A 63 0.23 9.08 18.98
C ARG A 63 -0.94 10.05 18.77
N GLN A 64 -2.19 9.61 18.89
CA GLN A 64 -3.38 10.46 18.65
C GLN A 64 -3.41 11.74 19.50
N PRO A 65 -3.23 11.69 20.84
CA PRO A 65 -3.26 12.91 21.66
C PRO A 65 -2.17 13.91 21.27
N LEU A 66 -0.95 13.40 21.03
CA LEU A 66 0.19 14.22 20.62
C LEU A 66 -0.07 14.89 19.27
N GLN A 67 -0.64 14.16 18.31
CA GLN A 67 -1.02 14.72 17.01
C GLN A 67 -2.09 15.79 17.14
N ARG A 68 -3.14 15.56 17.96
CA ARG A 68 -4.19 16.54 18.20
C ARG A 68 -3.63 17.82 18.81
N ASN A 69 -2.79 17.68 19.83
CA ASN A 69 -2.14 18.82 20.49
C ASN A 69 -1.23 19.59 19.52
N PHE A 70 -0.45 18.88 18.71
CA PHE A 70 0.42 19.51 17.72
C PHE A 70 -0.37 20.28 16.65
N VAL A 71 -1.45 19.69 16.14
CA VAL A 71 -2.34 20.36 15.17
C VAL A 71 -3.01 21.59 15.80
N HIS A 72 -3.46 21.47 17.05
CA HIS A 72 -4.05 22.58 17.79
C HIS A 72 -3.05 23.72 18.00
N ALA A 73 -1.85 23.42 18.49
CA ALA A 73 -0.77 24.39 18.67
C ALA A 73 -0.37 25.07 17.35
N ARG A 74 -0.37 24.32 16.24
CA ARG A 74 -0.11 24.92 14.92
C ARG A 74 -1.24 25.82 14.45
N GLY A 75 -2.50 25.45 14.73
CA GLY A 75 -3.68 26.26 14.45
C GLY A 75 -3.67 27.57 15.23
N THR A 76 -3.40 27.51 16.53
CA THR A 76 -3.30 28.68 17.42
C THR A 76 -2.19 29.63 16.94
N MET A 77 -0.99 29.13 16.67
CA MET A 77 0.12 29.95 16.15
C MET A 77 -0.24 30.65 14.83
N LYS A 78 -0.97 29.97 13.94
CA LYS A 78 -1.38 30.56 12.66
C LYS A 78 -2.41 31.68 12.85
N CYS A 79 -3.37 31.48 13.75
CA CYS A 79 -4.38 32.51 14.06
C CYS A 79 -3.73 33.71 14.74
N LEU A 80 -2.90 33.48 15.76
CA LEU A 80 -2.14 34.53 16.44
C LEU A 80 -1.26 35.31 15.47
N LYS A 81 -0.53 34.63 14.58
CA LYS A 81 0.27 35.30 13.54
C LYS A 81 -0.59 36.16 12.62
N LYS A 82 -1.73 35.65 12.16
CA LYS A 82 -2.67 36.40 11.30
C LYS A 82 -3.14 37.68 12.00
N HIS A 83 -3.51 37.60 13.27
CA HIS A 83 -3.93 38.76 14.06
C HIS A 83 -2.79 39.74 14.29
N ARG A 84 -1.58 39.24 14.57
CA ARG A 84 -0.38 40.09 14.66
C ARG A 84 -0.12 40.85 13.36
N ASP A 85 -0.16 40.15 12.23
CA ASP A 85 0.10 40.75 10.92
C ASP A 85 -1.03 41.72 10.49
N MET A 86 -2.24 41.61 11.06
CA MET A 86 -3.36 42.56 10.87
C MET A 86 -3.28 43.78 11.80
N THR A 87 -2.58 43.67 12.93
CA THR A 87 -2.47 44.75 13.90
C THR A 87 -1.32 45.66 13.46
N LEU A 88 -1.63 46.72 12.71
CA LEU A 88 -0.67 47.69 12.15
C LEU A 88 0.02 48.58 13.20
N VAL A 89 -0.25 48.37 14.49
CA VAL A 89 0.23 49.25 15.56
C VAL A 89 1.53 48.67 16.11
N GLU A 90 2.63 49.38 15.86
CA GLU A 90 3.94 49.13 16.50
C GLU A 90 3.81 49.17 18.03
N ASP A 91 4.66 48.39 18.71
CA ASP A 91 4.67 48.13 20.16
C ASP A 91 4.28 49.34 21.02
N ASP A 92 2.98 49.45 21.31
CA ASP A 92 2.41 50.51 22.13
C ASP A 92 2.57 50.11 23.61
N PRO A 93 3.43 50.80 24.39
CA PRO A 93 3.74 50.43 25.76
C PRO A 93 2.53 50.49 26.70
N ALA A 94 1.42 51.09 26.26
CA ALA A 94 0.17 51.20 27.01
C ALA A 94 -0.73 49.95 26.92
N LYS A 95 -0.41 48.95 26.10
CA LYS A 95 -1.19 47.71 25.97
C LYS A 95 -0.55 46.57 26.78
N PRO A 96 -1.08 46.23 27.97
CA PRO A 96 -0.49 45.19 28.83
C PRO A 96 -0.63 43.77 28.26
N TYR A 97 -1.48 43.58 27.27
CA TYR A 97 -1.69 42.31 26.56
C TYR A 97 -1.11 42.47 25.15
N GLY A 98 -0.19 41.58 24.74
CA GLY A 98 0.68 41.73 23.56
C GLY A 98 -0.01 41.95 22.21
N MET A 99 0.78 41.92 21.12
CA MET A 99 0.45 42.31 19.73
C MET A 99 -0.69 41.53 19.00
N TYR A 100 -1.72 41.09 19.71
CA TYR A 100 -2.86 40.33 19.19
C TYR A 100 -4.20 41.03 19.44
N GLY A 101 -4.19 42.36 19.62
CA GLY A 101 -5.40 43.16 19.76
C GLY A 101 -6.21 42.95 21.05
N GLY A 102 -5.62 42.35 22.08
CA GLY A 102 -6.29 42.12 23.38
C GLY A 102 -7.37 41.03 23.38
N MET A 103 -7.50 40.25 22.30
CA MET A 103 -8.49 39.17 22.22
C MET A 103 -8.12 37.98 23.11
N SER A 104 -9.13 37.38 23.76
CA SER A 104 -8.92 36.15 24.53
C SER A 104 -8.75 34.94 23.61
N LEU A 105 -7.96 33.95 24.06
CA LEU A 105 -7.86 32.66 23.38
C LEU A 105 -9.22 31.94 23.25
N LYS A 106 -10.15 32.22 24.17
CA LYS A 106 -11.51 31.67 24.11
C LYS A 106 -12.29 32.19 22.91
N ASP A 107 -12.11 33.47 22.57
CA ASP A 107 -12.80 34.10 21.44
C ASP A 107 -12.21 33.61 20.11
N LEU A 108 -10.88 33.41 20.08
CA LEU A 108 -10.16 32.86 18.94
C LEU A 108 -10.39 31.36 18.70
N HIS A 109 -11.02 30.65 19.65
CA HIS A 109 -11.19 29.19 19.58
C HIS A 109 -11.93 28.76 18.30
N THR A 110 -12.99 29.49 17.91
CA THR A 110 -13.76 29.21 16.70
C THR A 110 -12.91 29.34 15.43
N GLU A 111 -12.09 30.40 15.35
CA GLU A 111 -11.15 30.61 14.24
C GLU A 111 -10.09 29.51 14.18
N ILE A 112 -9.56 29.11 15.35
CA ILE A 112 -8.58 28.02 15.48
C ILE A 112 -9.19 26.71 14.96
N GLU A 113 -10.42 26.39 15.36
CA GLU A 113 -11.11 25.19 14.87
C GLU A 113 -11.36 25.22 13.35
N CYS A 114 -11.73 26.38 12.81
CA CYS A 114 -11.86 26.56 11.35
C CYS A 114 -10.52 26.31 10.64
N VAL A 115 -9.42 26.87 11.14
CA VAL A 115 -8.07 26.65 10.57
C VAL A 115 -7.67 25.18 10.66
N ILE A 116 -7.96 24.51 11.77
CA ILE A 116 -7.66 23.09 11.96
C ILE A 116 -8.48 22.24 10.98
N ARG A 117 -9.80 22.51 10.86
CA ARG A 117 -10.71 21.82 9.93
C ARG A 117 -10.27 21.97 8.49
N ASP A 118 -9.85 23.16 8.11
CA ASP A 118 -9.33 23.48 6.78
C ASP A 118 -8.01 22.78 6.48
N SER A 119 -7.17 22.59 7.50
CA SER A 119 -5.90 21.88 7.37
C SER A 119 -6.06 20.36 7.23
N HIS A 120 -7.25 19.82 7.48
CA HIS A 120 -7.52 18.39 7.44
C HIS A 120 -7.22 17.80 6.05
N PRO A 121 -6.50 16.66 5.95
CA PRO A 121 -6.02 16.13 4.67
C PRO A 121 -7.15 15.77 3.70
N ARG A 122 -8.32 15.36 4.20
CA ARG A 122 -9.50 15.13 3.35
C ARG A 122 -9.99 16.43 2.72
N VAL A 123 -10.12 17.50 3.51
CA VAL A 123 -10.60 18.81 3.04
C VAL A 123 -9.60 19.40 2.05
N ARG A 124 -8.30 19.32 2.34
CA ARG A 124 -7.24 19.75 1.40
C ARG A 124 -7.27 19.01 0.07
N ARG A 125 -7.54 17.70 0.08
CA ARG A 125 -7.68 16.91 -1.15
C ARG A 125 -8.89 17.33 -1.97
N ILE A 126 -10.04 17.52 -1.32
CA ILE A 126 -11.26 17.99 -1.96
C ILE A 126 -11.03 19.37 -2.58
N ARG A 127 -10.50 20.34 -1.83
CA ARG A 127 -10.18 21.68 -2.36
C ARG A 127 -9.23 21.65 -3.56
N ARG A 128 -8.24 20.76 -3.54
CA ARG A 128 -7.32 20.60 -4.68
C ARG A 128 -8.03 20.00 -5.89
N ALA A 129 -8.90 19.01 -5.69
CA ALA A 129 -9.70 18.43 -6.76
C ALA A 129 -10.67 19.45 -7.35
N ASP A 130 -11.37 20.21 -6.51
CA ASP A 130 -12.28 21.28 -6.94
C ASP A 130 -11.53 22.33 -7.74
N LYS A 131 -10.34 22.74 -7.26
CA LYS A 131 -9.48 23.67 -8.01
C LYS A 131 -9.08 23.12 -9.38
N LEU A 132 -8.69 21.84 -9.48
CA LEU A 132 -8.37 21.22 -10.76
C LEU A 132 -9.58 21.14 -11.69
N LEU A 133 -10.78 20.93 -11.15
CA LEU A 133 -12.02 20.94 -11.93
C LEU A 133 -12.36 22.35 -12.41
N THR A 134 -12.20 23.38 -11.58
CA THR A 134 -12.44 24.77 -11.98
C THR A 134 -11.42 25.25 -13.01
N ASP A 135 -10.13 24.96 -12.79
CA ASP A 135 -9.05 25.31 -13.71
C ASP A 135 -9.24 24.55 -15.04
N GLY A 136 -9.61 23.27 -14.99
CA GLY A 136 -9.91 22.47 -16.18
C GLY A 136 -11.12 22.97 -16.97
N ARG A 137 -12.15 23.50 -16.29
CA ARG A 137 -13.29 24.15 -16.95
C ARG A 137 -12.89 25.48 -17.60
N HIS A 138 -12.11 26.29 -16.89
CA HIS A 138 -11.62 27.58 -17.39
C HIS A 138 -10.70 27.40 -18.60
N ASP A 139 -9.79 26.43 -18.57
CA ASP A 139 -8.85 26.13 -19.66
C ASP A 139 -9.52 25.39 -20.84
N GLY A 140 -10.80 25.01 -20.73
CA GLY A 140 -11.52 24.24 -21.74
C GLY A 140 -11.12 22.76 -21.84
N ARG A 141 -10.29 22.24 -20.92
CA ARG A 141 -9.90 20.81 -20.84
C ARG A 141 -11.03 19.90 -20.39
N ILE A 142 -11.92 20.42 -19.55
CA ILE A 142 -13.10 19.72 -19.05
C ILE A 142 -14.32 20.50 -19.53
N LEU A 143 -15.00 19.94 -20.53
CA LEU A 143 -16.23 20.51 -21.06
C LEU A 143 -17.44 20.06 -20.25
N GLY A 144 -18.45 20.92 -20.15
CA GLY A 144 -19.74 20.54 -19.59
C GLY A 144 -20.42 19.46 -20.44
N ASN A 145 -21.29 18.64 -19.85
CA ASN A 145 -22.00 17.56 -20.58
C ASN A 145 -22.79 18.06 -21.79
N ARG A 146 -23.30 19.30 -21.75
CA ARG A 146 -24.02 19.92 -22.86
C ARG A 146 -23.06 20.33 -23.99
N GLU A 147 -22.01 21.08 -23.64
CA GLU A 147 -20.97 21.51 -24.59
C GLU A 147 -20.25 20.32 -25.23
N ALA A 148 -20.01 19.26 -24.47
CA ALA A 148 -19.41 18.03 -24.97
C ALA A 148 -20.31 17.31 -25.99
N ARG A 149 -21.64 17.33 -25.80
CA ARG A 149 -22.60 16.78 -26.76
C ARG A 149 -22.62 17.59 -28.05
N GLU A 150 -22.65 18.92 -27.94
CA GLU A 150 -22.61 19.82 -29.08
C GLU A 150 -21.30 19.64 -29.88
N GLN A 151 -20.15 19.52 -29.23
CA GLN A 151 -18.88 19.21 -29.92
C GLN A 151 -18.84 17.81 -30.53
N LEU A 152 -19.43 16.81 -29.85
CA LEU A 152 -19.49 15.45 -30.39
C LEU A 152 -20.36 15.39 -31.65
N GLU A 153 -21.51 16.07 -31.66
CA GLU A 153 -22.37 16.18 -32.84
C GLU A 153 -21.63 16.85 -34.00
N ILE A 154 -20.85 17.91 -33.74
CA ILE A 154 -20.00 18.54 -34.76
C ILE A 154 -18.95 17.57 -35.31
N ILE A 155 -18.31 16.76 -34.46
CA ILE A 155 -17.31 15.77 -34.89
C ILE A 155 -17.97 14.65 -35.71
N LEU A 156 -19.12 14.15 -35.29
CA LEU A 156 -19.85 13.07 -35.97
C LEU A 156 -20.40 13.52 -37.32
N ASN A 157 -20.87 14.77 -37.41
CA ASN A 157 -21.41 15.36 -38.64
C ASN A 157 -20.33 16.01 -39.51
N ARG A 158 -19.05 15.92 -39.12
CA ARG A 158 -17.95 16.46 -39.91
C ARG A 158 -17.87 15.66 -41.21
N PRO A 159 -17.95 16.31 -42.40
CA PRO A 159 -17.80 15.60 -43.66
C PRO A 159 -16.44 14.92 -43.68
N VAL A 160 -16.46 13.59 -43.67
CA VAL A 160 -15.25 12.76 -43.79
C VAL A 160 -14.79 12.92 -45.22
N PHE A 161 -13.89 13.87 -45.46
CA PHE A 161 -13.15 13.87 -46.71
C PHE A 161 -12.38 12.55 -46.77
N PRO A 162 -12.58 11.72 -47.82
CA PRO A 162 -11.81 10.50 -47.96
C PRO A 162 -10.34 10.89 -47.91
N LYS A 163 -9.57 10.23 -47.03
CA LYS A 163 -8.12 10.41 -47.00
C LYS A 163 -7.65 10.23 -48.43
N LYS A 164 -7.15 11.31 -49.07
CA LYS A 164 -6.39 11.18 -50.31
C LYS A 164 -5.37 10.09 -50.02
N ARG A 165 -5.42 9.00 -50.78
CA ARG A 165 -4.41 7.95 -50.72
C ARG A 165 -3.10 8.62 -51.10
N GLU A 166 -2.39 9.15 -50.11
CA GLU A 166 -1.00 9.55 -50.29
C GLU A 166 -0.25 8.28 -50.63
N ARG A 167 0.01 8.11 -51.93
CA ARG A 167 0.96 7.14 -52.42
C ARG A 167 2.31 7.54 -51.85
N GLY A 168 2.73 6.81 -50.81
CA GLY A 168 4.11 6.68 -50.36
C GLY A 168 4.81 7.96 -49.93
N LEU A 169 4.96 8.16 -48.62
CA LEU A 169 6.24 8.09 -47.91
C LEU A 169 5.99 8.50 -46.44
N TYR A 170 6.42 7.63 -45.52
CA TYR A 170 6.47 7.77 -44.05
C TYR A 170 5.17 7.59 -43.24
N PRO A 171 5.24 6.88 -42.08
CA PRO A 171 4.14 6.79 -41.14
C PRO A 171 3.98 8.13 -40.40
N PRO A 172 2.75 8.58 -40.10
CA PRO A 172 2.55 9.79 -39.31
C PRO A 172 2.97 9.51 -37.87
N PHE A 173 4.09 10.10 -37.46
CA PHE A 173 4.40 10.34 -36.06
C PHE A 173 3.19 11.00 -35.39
N ARG A 174 2.57 10.33 -34.43
CA ARG A 174 1.70 11.02 -33.46
C ARG A 174 2.61 11.82 -32.54
N PRO A 175 2.36 13.12 -32.28
CA PRO A 175 2.97 13.77 -31.15
C PRO A 175 2.29 13.21 -29.89
N CYS A 176 2.91 12.22 -29.27
CA CYS A 176 2.63 11.87 -27.88
C CYS A 176 3.23 12.98 -27.01
N SER A 177 2.49 14.05 -26.75
CA SER A 177 2.78 14.94 -25.62
C SER A 177 2.22 14.31 -24.35
N VAL A 178 2.93 13.34 -23.80
CA VAL A 178 2.92 13.05 -22.36
C VAL A 178 4.38 12.81 -21.99
N ASP A 179 5.00 13.83 -21.41
CA ASP A 179 6.22 13.66 -20.63
C ASP A 179 5.90 12.75 -19.45
N SER A 180 6.14 11.46 -19.64
CA SER A 180 6.38 10.51 -18.55
C SER A 180 7.85 10.11 -18.59
N ASN A 181 8.73 11.10 -18.61
CA ASN A 181 10.12 10.94 -18.20
C ASN A 181 10.23 11.33 -16.73
N GLU A 182 9.78 10.43 -15.86
CA GLU A 182 10.30 10.24 -14.50
C GLU A 182 9.70 8.94 -13.96
N LEU A 183 10.20 7.81 -14.45
CA LEU A 183 10.57 6.63 -13.66
C LEU A 183 10.92 5.48 -14.62
N THR A 184 12.09 4.89 -14.40
CA THR A 184 12.55 3.58 -14.90
C THR A 184 13.16 3.50 -16.31
N SER A 185 14.25 4.23 -16.52
CA SER A 185 15.35 3.73 -17.36
C SER A 185 16.59 3.45 -16.50
N ALA A 186 17.02 2.19 -16.52
CA ALA A 186 18.39 1.74 -16.26
C ALA A 186 18.95 1.85 -14.83
N SER A 187 18.59 0.89 -13.97
CA SER A 187 19.61 0.16 -13.21
C SER A 187 19.27 -1.32 -13.30
N GLY A 188 20.20 -2.11 -13.85
CA GLY A 188 19.97 -3.47 -14.32
C GLY A 188 19.50 -4.43 -13.24
N LEU A 189 18.31 -5.00 -13.44
CA LEU A 189 17.97 -6.30 -12.88
C LEU A 189 18.47 -7.40 -13.83
N ARG A 190 19.80 -7.55 -13.89
CA ARG A 190 20.40 -8.83 -14.28
C ARG A 190 20.18 -9.76 -13.09
N LEU A 191 19.26 -10.70 -13.20
CA LEU A 191 19.21 -11.80 -12.25
C LEU A 191 20.54 -12.57 -12.36
N PRO A 192 21.23 -12.86 -11.24
CA PRO A 192 22.42 -13.69 -11.29
C PRO A 192 22.05 -15.09 -11.79
N PRO A 193 22.95 -15.77 -12.54
CA PRO A 193 22.72 -17.13 -12.96
C PRO A 193 22.52 -18.03 -11.74
N ILE A 194 21.49 -18.87 -11.80
CA ILE A 194 21.20 -19.86 -10.76
C ILE A 194 22.37 -20.85 -10.73
N GLN A 195 23.27 -20.70 -9.76
CA GLN A 195 24.22 -21.74 -9.42
C GLN A 195 23.45 -22.85 -8.68
N VAL A 196 23.24 -23.96 -9.37
CA VAL A 196 22.74 -25.19 -8.75
C VAL A 196 23.92 -25.87 -8.07
N SER A 197 24.17 -25.52 -6.80
CA SER A 197 25.17 -26.23 -6.00
C SER A 197 24.63 -27.63 -5.69
N ARG A 198 25.22 -28.66 -6.31
CA ARG A 198 25.00 -30.07 -5.97
C ARG A 198 25.74 -30.40 -4.67
N GLU A 199 25.42 -29.76 -3.55
CA GLU A 199 26.00 -30.10 -2.25
C GLU A 199 24.95 -29.94 -1.15
N ASN A 200 24.13 -30.98 -0.95
CA ASN A 200 23.45 -31.21 0.33
C ASN A 200 23.11 -32.69 0.51
N THR A 201 24.08 -33.53 0.17
CA THR A 201 24.15 -34.92 0.63
C THR A 201 25.44 -35.08 1.42
N ARG A 202 25.40 -34.80 2.72
CA ARG A 202 25.97 -35.63 3.78
C ARG A 202 25.79 -34.98 5.15
N ASP A 203 25.22 -35.78 6.04
CA ASP A 203 25.55 -35.91 7.44
C ASP A 203 25.57 -34.66 8.32
N ARG A 204 24.52 -34.56 9.14
CA ARG A 204 24.68 -34.58 10.60
C ARG A 204 23.39 -34.99 11.29
N LEU A 205 23.31 -36.29 11.58
CA LEU A 205 22.71 -36.79 12.82
C LEU A 205 23.30 -35.96 13.97
N LEU A 206 22.48 -35.28 14.77
CA LEU A 206 22.77 -34.94 16.17
C LEU A 206 21.50 -34.31 16.80
N GLY A 207 21.03 -34.91 17.90
CA GLY A 207 20.30 -34.18 18.95
C GLY A 207 18.77 -34.09 18.85
N ARG A 208 18.08 -35.17 19.23
CA ARG A 208 16.76 -35.04 19.87
C ARG A 208 16.95 -34.40 21.25
N PRO A 209 16.09 -33.45 21.64
CA PRO A 209 15.58 -33.42 23.00
C PRO A 209 14.09 -33.78 23.00
N MET A 210 13.79 -34.91 23.64
CA MET A 210 12.44 -35.25 24.11
C MET A 210 12.04 -34.23 25.18
N SER A 211 10.98 -33.45 24.94
CA SER A 211 10.31 -32.74 26.03
C SER A 211 8.89 -33.27 26.22
N LYS A 212 8.61 -33.53 27.49
CA LYS A 212 7.49 -34.25 28.08
C LYS A 212 6.12 -33.74 27.60
N ARG A 213 5.24 -34.69 27.27
CA ARG A 213 3.79 -34.53 27.43
C ARG A 213 3.52 -34.27 28.92
N MET A 214 2.88 -33.15 29.23
CA MET A 214 2.12 -32.99 30.47
C MET A 214 0.65 -32.84 30.08
N TYR A 215 -0.13 -33.78 30.60
CA TYR A 215 -1.58 -33.73 30.66
C TYR A 215 -2.00 -32.73 31.74
N GLY A 216 -3.18 -32.12 31.55
CA GLY A 216 -4.03 -31.67 32.65
C GLY A 216 -4.01 -30.18 32.94
N GLY A 217 -5.21 -29.60 33.06
CA GLY A 217 -5.42 -28.28 33.67
C GLY A 217 -6.40 -27.39 32.94
N ARG A 218 -7.70 -27.72 32.99
CA ARG A 218 -8.75 -26.70 32.86
C ARG A 218 -8.59 -25.72 34.02
N ALA A 219 -8.57 -24.43 33.73
CA ALA A 219 -8.89 -23.39 34.70
C ALA A 219 -9.84 -22.40 34.02
N SER A 220 -11.14 -22.64 34.21
CA SER A 220 -12.13 -21.57 34.18
C SER A 220 -12.04 -20.81 35.49
N THR A 221 -12.05 -19.48 35.44
CA THR A 221 -12.68 -18.57 36.41
C THR A 221 -12.25 -17.15 36.06
N PHE A 222 -13.12 -16.42 35.37
CA PHE A 222 -13.22 -14.98 35.53
C PHE A 222 -14.70 -14.72 35.80
N ALA A 223 -15.03 -14.74 37.09
CA ALA A 223 -16.32 -14.29 37.59
C ALA A 223 -16.23 -12.77 37.79
N PHE A 224 -17.19 -12.05 37.24
CA PHE A 224 -17.46 -10.65 37.57
C PHE A 224 -18.14 -10.64 38.95
N GLU A 225 -17.59 -9.90 39.90
CA GLU A 225 -18.35 -9.47 41.08
C GLU A 225 -19.02 -8.11 40.80
N PRO A 226 -20.34 -7.99 40.96
CA PRO A 226 -21.01 -6.71 41.14
C PRO A 226 -21.32 -6.51 42.62
N ASN A 227 -20.98 -5.35 43.19
CA ASN A 227 -21.64 -4.81 44.38
C ASN A 227 -21.30 -3.31 44.53
N THR A 228 -22.24 -2.41 44.24
CA THR A 228 -23.38 -1.92 45.05
C THR A 228 -23.02 -0.68 45.85
N VAL A 229 -23.59 0.43 45.38
CA VAL A 229 -24.23 1.53 46.12
C VAL A 229 -24.16 1.44 47.66
N ARG A 230 -23.53 2.45 48.26
CA ARG A 230 -24.07 3.23 49.38
C ARG A 230 -23.47 4.63 49.34
#